data_AF-A0A6B3LAE8-F1
#
_entry.id   AF-A0A6B3LAE8-F1
#
_cell.length_a   1.000
_cell.length_b   1.000
_cell.length_c   1.000
_cell.angle_alpha   90.00
_cell.angle_beta   90.00
_cell.angle_gamma   90.00
#
_symmetry.space_group_name_H-M   'P 1'
#
loop_
_entity.id
_entity.type
_entity.pdbx_description
1 polymer ?
#
loop_
_entity_poly.entity_id
_entity_poly.type
_entity_poly.pdbx_seq_one_letter_code
_entity_poly.pdbx_strand_id
1 'polypeptide(L)'
;MLQIVFNEISASEISQLDTLEQLELLSEFKVTAEDVEKIAAGEHPKFGRIERDGKMLFRYRASDSRIYFEVCGESVIVHRVLHRNTFTDFLFRTNLGDIDEDEELAKNKHFWKLIAEGVNARRV
;
A
#
# COMPACT_ATOMS: atom_id res chain seq x y z
N MET A 1 -1.12 -7.35 17.42
CA MET A 1 -0.51 -6.27 16.62
C MET A 1 0.50 -6.94 15.71
N LEU A 2 0.39 -6.74 14.39
CA LEU A 2 1.32 -7.36 13.45
C LEU A 2 2.61 -6.56 13.38
N GLN A 3 3.74 -7.22 13.13
CA GLN A 3 5.01 -6.53 12.91
C GLN A 3 4.98 -5.88 11.52
N ILE A 4 5.11 -4.56 11.47
CA ILE A 4 5.22 -3.84 10.20
C ILE A 4 6.70 -3.82 9.79
N VAL A 5 6.97 -4.32 8.59
CA VAL A 5 8.30 -4.41 7.99
C VAL A 5 8.31 -3.54 6.73
N PHE A 6 9.23 -2.61 6.68
CA PHE A 6 9.45 -1.78 5.50
C PHE A 6 10.59 -2.36 4.65
N ASN A 7 10.59 -2.06 3.37
CA ASN A 7 11.76 -2.26 2.51
C ASN A 7 12.46 -0.91 2.25
N GLU A 8 13.69 -0.97 1.71
CA GLU A 8 14.51 0.23 1.40
C GLU A 8 13.76 1.26 0.55
N ILE A 9 12.95 0.83 -0.42
CA ILE A 9 12.15 1.73 -1.28
C ILE A 9 11.04 2.38 -0.44
N SER A 10 10.23 1.59 0.26
CA SER A 10 9.13 2.14 1.07
C SER A 10 9.63 3.03 2.22
N ALA A 11 10.77 2.70 2.83
CA ALA A 11 11.42 3.52 3.84
C ALA A 11 11.94 4.83 3.23
N SER A 12 12.53 4.76 2.03
CA SER A 12 12.93 5.96 1.29
C SER A 12 11.72 6.83 0.92
N GLU A 13 10.61 6.24 0.49
CA GLU A 13 9.38 6.96 0.14
C GLU A 13 8.80 7.70 1.35
N ILE A 14 8.80 7.08 2.54
CA ILE A 14 8.42 7.74 3.79
C ILE A 14 9.39 8.87 4.14
N SER A 15 10.70 8.64 4.00
CA SER A 15 11.72 9.63 4.38
C SER A 15 11.67 10.92 3.56
N GLN A 16 11.02 10.89 2.39
CA GLN A 16 10.81 12.06 1.53
C GLN A 16 9.62 12.93 1.95
N LEU A 17 8.75 12.43 2.84
CA LEU A 17 7.63 13.18 3.38
C LEU A 17 8.11 14.19 4.44
N ASP A 18 7.30 15.21 4.71
CA ASP A 18 7.59 16.12 5.81
C ASP A 18 7.48 15.39 7.16
N THR A 19 8.27 15.80 8.16
CA THR A 19 8.33 15.12 9.47
C THR A 19 6.95 14.92 10.11
N LEU A 20 6.05 15.89 9.96
CA LEU A 20 4.68 15.78 10.48
C LEU A 20 3.88 14.69 9.76
N GLU A 21 3.95 14.65 8.42
CA GLU A 21 3.28 13.65 7.60
C GLU A 21 3.81 12.24 7.90
N GLN A 22 5.12 12.10 8.12
CA GLN A 22 5.73 10.82 8.53
C GLN A 22 5.14 10.34 9.86
N LEU A 23 5.04 11.22 10.86
CA LEU A 23 4.49 10.88 12.17
C LEU A 23 3.01 10.53 12.08
N GLU A 24 2.23 11.29 11.31
CA GLU A 24 0.82 11.01 11.08
C GLU A 24 0.63 9.65 10.41
N LEU A 25 1.37 9.39 9.33
CA LEU A 25 1.33 8.12 8.59
C LEU A 25 1.66 6.93 9.50
N LEU A 26 2.74 7.02 10.27
CA LEU A 26 3.17 5.96 11.19
C LEU A 26 2.20 5.78 12.36
N SER A 27 1.52 6.84 12.79
CA SER A 27 0.51 6.78 13.85
C SER A 27 -0.81 6.17 13.38
N GLU A 28 -1.20 6.48 12.14
CA GLU A 28 -2.44 6.03 11.50
C GLU A 28 -2.31 4.59 10.98
N PHE A 29 -1.15 4.23 10.44
CA PHE A 29 -0.92 2.90 9.87
C PHE A 29 -0.61 1.86 10.95
N LYS A 30 -1.67 1.37 11.59
CA LYS A 30 -1.63 0.24 12.51
C LYS A 30 -2.54 -0.86 11.97
N VAL A 31 -1.94 -1.97 11.58
CA VAL A 31 -2.68 -3.13 11.06
C VAL A 31 -2.71 -4.23 12.12
N THR A 32 -3.90 -4.61 12.56
CA THR A 32 -4.11 -5.79 13.40
C THR A 32 -4.55 -7.00 12.55
N ALA A 33 -4.46 -8.21 13.11
CA ALA A 33 -4.94 -9.41 12.44
C ALA A 33 -6.45 -9.33 12.14
N GLU A 34 -7.25 -8.76 13.05
CA GLU A 34 -8.67 -8.51 12.82
C GLU A 34 -8.92 -7.51 11.68
N ASP A 35 -8.06 -6.49 11.54
CA ASP A 35 -8.15 -5.58 10.40
C ASP A 35 -7.88 -6.33 9.10
N VAL A 36 -6.86 -7.20 9.05
CA VAL A 36 -6.58 -8.04 7.87
C VAL A 36 -7.78 -8.90 7.49
N GLU A 37 -8.48 -9.50 8.45
CA GLU A 37 -9.69 -10.28 8.17
C GLU A 37 -10.83 -9.41 7.61
N LYS A 38 -11.07 -8.23 8.17
CA LYS A 38 -12.08 -7.27 7.67
C LYS A 38 -11.71 -6.73 6.29
N ILE A 39 -10.42 -6.54 6.04
CA ILE A 39 -9.87 -6.14 4.74
C ILE A 39 -10.09 -7.24 3.71
N ALA A 40 -9.79 -8.49 4.07
CA ALA A 40 -10.00 -9.64 3.20
C ALA A 40 -11.49 -9.83 2.85
N ALA A 41 -12.39 -9.48 3.78
CA ALA A 41 -13.83 -9.46 3.59
C ALA A 41 -14.36 -8.27 2.77
N GLY A 42 -13.53 -7.25 2.49
CA GLY A 42 -13.91 -6.08 1.68
C GLY A 42 -14.83 -5.08 2.40
N GLU A 43 -14.91 -5.13 3.74
CA GLU A 43 -15.91 -4.38 4.52
C GLU A 43 -15.41 -3.02 5.03
N HIS A 44 -14.24 -2.54 4.58
CA HIS A 44 -13.62 -1.34 5.14
C HIS A 44 -13.40 -0.21 4.11
N PRO A 45 -13.93 1.01 4.32
CA PRO A 45 -13.92 2.09 3.32
C PRO A 45 -12.52 2.62 2.95
N LYS A 46 -11.55 2.48 3.86
CA LYS A 46 -10.15 2.88 3.63
C LYS A 46 -9.27 1.78 3.02
N PHE A 47 -9.70 0.53 3.02
CA PHE A 47 -8.88 -0.57 2.52
C PHE A 47 -9.39 -1.06 1.17
N GLY A 48 -8.45 -1.39 0.29
CA GLY A 48 -8.71 -2.01 -1.01
C GLY A 48 -7.98 -3.35 -1.11
N ARG A 49 -8.48 -4.22 -1.97
CA ARG A 49 -7.87 -5.54 -2.24
C ARG A 49 -7.59 -5.65 -3.73
N ILE A 50 -6.34 -5.90 -4.06
CA ILE A 50 -5.87 -6.06 -5.43
C ILE A 50 -5.31 -7.48 -5.55
N GLU A 51 -5.98 -8.30 -6.34
CA GLU A 51 -5.54 -9.67 -6.61
C GLU A 51 -5.09 -9.80 -8.06
N ARG A 52 -3.93 -10.43 -8.27
CA ARG A 52 -3.45 -10.78 -9.60
C ARG A 52 -2.61 -12.04 -9.57
N ASP A 53 -2.90 -12.98 -10.46
CA ASP A 53 -2.12 -14.21 -10.64
C ASP A 53 -1.93 -14.97 -9.30
N GLY A 54 -2.94 -14.96 -8.43
CA GLY A 54 -2.92 -15.57 -7.09
C GLY A 54 -2.13 -14.81 -6.02
N LYS A 55 -1.61 -13.62 -6.34
CA LYS A 55 -0.97 -12.72 -5.37
C LYS A 55 -2.01 -11.75 -4.81
N MET A 56 -2.15 -11.72 -3.49
CA MET A 56 -2.99 -10.76 -2.79
C MET A 56 -2.16 -9.57 -2.33
N LEU A 57 -2.53 -8.38 -2.78
CA LEU A 57 -1.97 -7.12 -2.35
C LEU A 57 -3.07 -6.28 -1.73
N PHE A 58 -2.78 -5.69 -0.57
CA PHE A 58 -3.70 -4.81 0.12
C PHE A 58 -3.29 -3.36 -0.07
N ARG A 59 -4.29 -2.48 -0.18
CA ARG A 59 -4.10 -1.03 -0.20
C ARG A 59 -4.73 -0.43 1.06
N TYR A 60 -4.03 0.47 1.72
CA TYR A 60 -4.59 1.36 2.73
C TYR A 60 -4.54 2.82 2.26
N ARG A 61 -5.68 3.52 2.31
CA ARG A 61 -5.78 4.96 2.07
C ARG A 61 -5.58 5.71 3.39
N ALA A 62 -4.39 6.25 3.59
CA ALA A 62 -4.03 7.08 4.74
C ALA A 62 -4.03 8.55 4.30
N SER A 63 -5.13 9.28 4.50
CA SER A 63 -5.30 10.70 4.15
C SER A 63 -4.72 11.11 2.77
N ASP A 64 -3.46 11.54 2.68
CA ASP A 64 -2.78 11.91 1.43
C ASP A 64 -1.81 10.86 0.86
N SER A 65 -1.66 9.71 1.49
CA SER A 65 -0.84 8.57 1.07
C SER A 65 -1.65 7.30 0.81
N ARG A 66 -1.16 6.47 -0.11
CA ARG A 66 -1.59 5.10 -0.31
C ARG A 66 -0.46 4.15 0.07
N ILE A 67 -0.75 3.22 0.97
CA ILE A 67 0.20 2.18 1.40
C ILE A 67 -0.19 0.87 0.74
N TYR A 68 0.74 0.25 0.02
CA TYR A 68 0.58 -1.06 -0.59
C TYR A 68 1.39 -2.09 0.17
N PHE A 69 0.75 -3.12 0.67
CA PHE A 69 1.38 -4.10 1.54
C PHE A 69 0.83 -5.52 1.33
N GLU A 70 1.65 -6.49 1.71
CA GLU A 70 1.30 -7.90 1.78
C GLU A 70 1.30 -8.35 3.24
N VAL A 71 0.45 -9.31 3.59
CA VAL A 71 0.45 -9.94 4.92
C VAL A 71 1.13 -11.30 4.80
N CYS A 72 2.22 -11.48 5.54
CA CYS A 72 3.02 -12.69 5.57
C CYS A 72 3.08 -13.22 7.01
N GLY A 73 2.16 -14.12 7.37
CA GLY A 73 2.05 -14.67 8.71
C GLY A 73 1.75 -13.57 9.73
N GLU A 74 2.65 -13.38 10.70
CA GLU A 74 2.52 -12.34 11.75
C GLU A 74 3.12 -10.99 11.35
N SER A 75 3.59 -10.84 10.12
CA SER A 75 4.21 -9.63 9.61
C SER A 75 3.43 -9.00 8.45
N VAL A 76 3.44 -7.68 8.40
CA VAL A 76 2.95 -6.87 7.28
C VAL A 76 4.17 -6.31 6.55
N ILE A 77 4.32 -6.67 5.29
CA ILE A 77 5.41 -6.20 4.44
C ILE A 77 4.90 -5.05 3.59
N VAL A 78 5.38 -3.85 3.87
CA VAL A 78 5.07 -2.67 3.06
C VAL A 78 5.93 -2.70 1.82
N HIS A 79 5.31 -2.73 0.65
CA HIS A 79 6.01 -2.70 -0.63
C HIS A 79 6.24 -1.28 -1.10
N ARG A 80 5.23 -0.41 -0.99
CA ARG A 80 5.25 0.98 -1.49
C ARG A 80 4.41 1.91 -0.61
N VAL A 81 4.86 3.15 -0.48
CA VAL A 81 4.12 4.28 0.10
C VAL A 81 4.06 5.37 -0.96
N LEU A 82 2.88 5.55 -1.57
CA LEU A 82 2.69 6.54 -2.63
C LEU A 82 1.95 7.74 -2.08
N HIS A 83 2.65 8.87 -2.01
CA HIS A 83 2.06 10.15 -1.61
C HIS A 83 1.35 10.82 -2.78
N ARG A 84 0.31 11.61 -2.50
CA ARG A 84 -0.47 12.37 -3.49
C ARG A 84 0.38 13.25 -4.42
N ASN A 85 1.51 13.73 -3.93
CA ASN A 85 2.43 14.58 -4.68
C ASN A 85 3.43 13.80 -5.55
N THR A 86 3.39 12.47 -5.55
CA THR A 86 4.24 11.66 -6.43
C THR A 86 3.59 11.49 -7.80
N PHE A 87 4.37 11.64 -8.87
CA PHE A 87 3.90 11.47 -10.26
C PHE A 87 3.25 10.09 -10.48
N THR A 88 3.75 9.09 -9.76
CA THR A 88 3.24 7.71 -9.77
C THR A 88 1.85 7.62 -9.17
N ASP A 89 1.57 8.26 -8.03
CA ASP A 89 0.21 8.31 -7.45
C ASP A 89 -0.75 9.10 -8.35
N PHE A 90 -0.27 10.20 -8.96
CA PHE A 90 -1.06 11.01 -9.89
C PHE A 90 -1.53 10.21 -11.12
N LEU A 91 -0.66 9.37 -11.69
CA LEU A 91 -1.01 8.50 -12.83
C LEU A 91 -2.10 7.48 -12.46
N PHE A 92 -2.12 7.00 -11.22
CA PHE A 92 -3.16 6.07 -10.76
C PHE A 92 -4.45 6.78 -10.38
N ARG A 93 -4.40 8.01 -9.83
CA ARG A 93 -5.61 8.81 -9.55
C ARG A 93 -6.33 9.28 -10.81
N THR A 94 -5.59 9.57 -11.88
CA THR A 94 -6.16 10.21 -13.09
C THR A 94 -6.71 9.20 -14.08
N ASN A 95 -6.13 7.99 -14.13
CA ASN A 95 -6.60 6.94 -15.04
C ASN A 95 -7.74 6.09 -14.47
N LEU A 96 -7.94 6.10 -13.16
CA LEU A 96 -8.81 5.14 -12.48
C LEU A 96 -9.98 5.87 -11.83
N GLY A 97 -11.21 5.58 -12.24
CA GLY A 97 -12.42 6.12 -11.61
C GLY A 97 -12.62 5.55 -10.21
N ASP A 98 -13.25 6.31 -9.30
CA ASP A 98 -13.40 5.97 -7.87
C ASP A 98 -14.11 4.64 -7.57
N ILE A 99 -14.78 4.04 -8.55
CA ILE A 99 -15.65 2.87 -8.37
C ILE A 99 -14.92 1.54 -8.66
N ASP A 100 -13.84 1.54 -9.45
CA ASP A 100 -13.18 0.31 -9.94
C ASP A 100 -11.63 0.34 -9.89
N GLU A 101 -11.07 1.23 -9.06
CA GLU A 101 -9.61 1.48 -8.96
C GLU A 101 -8.81 0.18 -8.71
N ASP A 102 -9.31 -0.74 -7.89
CA ASP A 102 -8.59 -1.96 -7.51
C ASP A 102 -8.50 -2.96 -8.67
N GLU A 103 -9.58 -3.14 -9.43
CA GLU A 103 -9.60 -4.01 -10.61
C GLU A 103 -8.69 -3.48 -11.73
N GLU A 104 -8.69 -2.17 -11.94
CA GLU A 104 -7.86 -1.55 -12.96
C GLU A 104 -6.36 -1.57 -12.57
N LEU A 105 -6.03 -1.36 -11.28
CA LEU A 105 -4.67 -1.57 -10.78
C LEU A 105 -4.23 -3.02 -10.95
N ALA A 106 -5.12 -4.00 -10.72
CA ALA A 106 -4.82 -5.41 -10.97
C ALA A 106 -4.41 -5.66 -12.44
N LYS A 107 -5.09 -5.01 -13.40
CA LYS A 107 -4.82 -5.13 -14.84
C LYS A 107 -3.56 -4.37 -15.28
N ASN A 108 -3.15 -3.32 -14.55
CA ASN A 108 -2.07 -2.43 -14.95
C ASN A 108 -0.66 -3.04 -14.79
N LYS A 109 0.04 -3.27 -15.90
CA LYS A 109 1.41 -3.84 -15.90
C LYS A 109 2.46 -2.94 -15.23
N HIS A 110 2.33 -1.62 -15.34
CA HIS A 110 3.28 -0.68 -14.76
C HIS A 110 3.19 -0.67 -13.22
N PHE A 111 1.95 -0.72 -12.69
CA PHE A 111 1.70 -0.87 -11.27
C PHE A 111 2.38 -2.12 -10.70
N TRP A 112 2.17 -3.28 -11.32
CA TRP A 112 2.79 -4.52 -10.85
C TRP A 112 4.31 -4.55 -10.98
N LYS A 113 4.88 -3.81 -11.94
CA LYS A 113 6.33 -3.61 -12.01
C LYS A 113 6.84 -2.84 -10.80
N LEU A 114 6.16 -1.75 -10.42
CA LEU A 114 6.49 -0.95 -9.24
C LEU A 114 6.36 -1.75 -7.93
N ILE A 115 5.32 -2.58 -7.81
CA ILE A 115 5.16 -3.48 -6.66
C ILE A 115 6.27 -4.53 -6.65
N ALA A 116 6.58 -5.15 -7.79
CA ALA A 116 7.65 -6.14 -7.88
C ALA A 116 9.02 -5.57 -7.51
N GLU A 117 9.31 -4.31 -7.84
CA GLU A 117 10.51 -3.61 -7.36
C GLU A 117 10.56 -3.55 -5.82
N GLY A 118 9.45 -3.21 -5.17
CA GLY A 118 9.33 -3.20 -3.71
C GLY A 118 9.42 -4.61 -3.08
N VAL A 119 8.86 -5.63 -3.73
CA VAL A 119 8.97 -7.03 -3.28
C VAL A 119 10.43 -7.53 -3.31
N ASN A 120 11.19 -7.13 -4.34
CA ASN A 120 12.59 -7.52 -4.52
C ASN A 120 13.58 -6.64 -3.74
N ALA A 121 13.13 -5.51 -3.19
CA ALA A 121 13.96 -4.62 -2.41
C ALA A 121 14.34 -5.25 -1.06
N ARG A 122 15.49 -4.84 -0.51
CA ARG A 122 15.94 -5.33 0.80
C ARG A 122 15.00 -4.82 1.88
N ARG A 123 14.65 -5.72 2.80
CA ARG A 123 13.83 -5.40 3.98
C ARG A 123 14.71 -4.74 5.05
N VAL A 124 14.18 -3.71 5.72
CA VAL A 124 14.86 -2.88 6.72
C VAL A 124 14.05 -2.79 8.01
#